data_AF-A0A9W9ZEK9-F1
#
_entry.id   AF-A0A9W9ZEK9-F1
#
_cell.length_a   1.000
_cell.length_b   1.000
_cell.length_c   1.000
_cell.angle_alpha   90.00
_cell.angle_beta   90.00
_cell.angle_gamma   90.00
#
_symmetry.space_group_name_H-M   'P 1'
#
loop_
_entity.id
_entity.type
_entity.pdbx_description
1 polymer ?
#
loop_
_entity_poly.entity_id
_entity_poly.type
_entity_poly.pdbx_seq_one_letter_code
_entity_poly.pdbx_strand_id
1 'polypeptide(L)'
;MIALQEMENLAWIWNGDGFSSPTFMLSEKPPIDLSPYICSLPTEMVPFSTLFSSFGLTKQCDDAFLLQVLHFLKRKYDSGSNIPTSEVKKDLQLSVDILNEVKPTVGEQLPSALQEKILIPTHVEGDAYLKLAPVEDCMYCEHEWLERSTHDEEMDFLYVHPNIPNSTAELLLVRTLINRMIEPDELEIGDEFGQEEKLTRRLSRLLEDYTDGFAVPKELVQNADDAGATEIRFLFDERTNEDAMTCLIDEGMRHCQGPALWVFNDAEFRDEDFENITKLNGATKECDTEKIGKFGLGFNAVYNLTDVPMFKTTHSMEHFFAFLYEPKSKP
;
A
#
# COMPACT_ATOMS: atom_id res chain seq x y z
N MET A 1 8.96 -43.88 -32.17
CA MET A 1 7.59 -43.98 -32.72
C MET A 1 6.58 -44.00 -31.56
N ILE A 2 6.71 -43.05 -30.61
CA ILE A 2 5.89 -42.94 -29.38
C ILE A 2 5.43 -41.48 -29.20
N ALA A 3 6.19 -40.49 -29.69
CA ALA A 3 5.83 -39.06 -29.67
C ALA A 3 4.60 -38.66 -30.54
N LEU A 4 4.02 -39.59 -31.31
CA LEU A 4 2.82 -39.34 -32.13
C LEU A 4 1.55 -39.96 -31.54
N GLN A 5 1.64 -40.76 -30.47
CA GLN A 5 0.47 -41.41 -29.86
C GLN A 5 -0.27 -40.51 -28.86
N GLU A 6 0.34 -39.42 -28.39
CA GLU A 6 -0.34 -38.41 -27.56
C GLU A 6 -1.02 -37.31 -28.39
N MET A 7 -0.89 -37.36 -29.72
CA MET A 7 -1.39 -36.36 -30.67
C MET A 7 -2.76 -36.71 -31.27
N GLU A 8 -3.38 -37.83 -30.85
CA GLU A 8 -4.57 -38.36 -31.53
C GLU A 8 -5.90 -37.64 -31.25
N ASN A 9 -5.95 -36.58 -30.43
CA ASN A 9 -7.25 -35.94 -30.08
C ASN A 9 -7.24 -34.41 -29.87
N LEU A 10 -6.19 -33.69 -30.25
CA LEU A 10 -6.20 -32.23 -30.13
C LEU A 10 -6.60 -31.61 -31.48
N ALA A 11 -7.74 -30.94 -31.52
CA ALA A 11 -8.09 -30.11 -32.66
C ALA A 11 -7.03 -29.01 -32.79
N TRP A 12 -6.50 -28.79 -34.00
CA TRP A 12 -5.54 -27.74 -34.29
C TRP A 12 -6.00 -26.94 -35.51
N ILE A 13 -5.72 -25.65 -35.49
CA ILE A 13 -6.06 -24.71 -36.55
C ILE A 13 -4.78 -24.01 -37.01
N TRP A 14 -4.64 -23.84 -38.32
CA TRP A 14 -3.55 -23.05 -38.90
C TRP A 14 -3.72 -21.57 -38.56
N ASN A 15 -2.70 -20.97 -37.96
CA ASN A 15 -2.73 -19.58 -37.49
C ASN A 15 -1.93 -18.59 -38.36
N GLY A 16 -1.36 -19.04 -39.48
CA GLY A 16 -0.54 -18.23 -40.39
C GLY A 16 0.95 -18.53 -40.30
N ASP A 17 1.45 -18.83 -39.10
CA ASP A 17 2.86 -19.13 -38.82
C ASP A 17 3.08 -20.57 -38.30
N GLY A 18 2.01 -21.28 -37.95
CA GLY A 18 2.02 -22.62 -37.40
C GLY A 18 0.62 -23.13 -37.07
N PHE A 19 0.53 -23.97 -36.03
CA PHE A 19 -0.73 -24.57 -35.56
C PHE A 19 -0.99 -24.24 -34.10
N SER A 20 -2.22 -23.81 -33.80
CA SER A 20 -2.69 -23.49 -32.44
C SER A 20 -3.96 -24.28 -32.11
N SER A 21 -4.22 -24.49 -30.81
CA SER A 21 -5.50 -25.03 -30.33
C SER A 21 -6.63 -24.04 -30.64
N PRO A 22 -7.83 -24.49 -31.05
CA PRO A 22 -9.01 -23.64 -31.20
C PRO A 22 -9.31 -22.78 -29.97
N THR A 23 -9.02 -23.29 -28.77
CA THR A 23 -9.24 -22.57 -27.50
C THR A 23 -8.32 -21.35 -27.30
N PHE A 24 -7.23 -21.25 -28.07
CA PHE A 24 -6.29 -20.12 -28.07
C PHE A 24 -6.37 -19.32 -29.37
N MET A 25 -7.48 -19.46 -30.09
CA MET A 25 -7.73 -18.72 -31.32
C MET A 25 -9.03 -17.92 -31.26
N LEU A 26 -8.98 -16.75 -31.88
CA LEU A 26 -10.12 -15.85 -32.02
C LEU A 26 -10.57 -15.76 -33.48
N SER A 27 -11.88 -15.74 -33.72
CA SER A 27 -12.39 -15.53 -35.09
C SER A 27 -12.16 -14.12 -35.60
N GLU A 28 -12.17 -13.13 -34.70
CA GLU A 28 -11.97 -11.72 -34.99
C GLU A 28 -10.64 -11.25 -34.39
N LYS A 29 -10.03 -10.24 -35.03
CA LYS A 29 -8.76 -9.70 -34.55
C LYS A 29 -9.00 -8.91 -33.26
N PRO A 30 -8.32 -9.24 -32.14
CA PRO A 30 -8.46 -8.50 -30.88
C PRO A 30 -7.94 -7.06 -31.03
N PRO A 31 -8.35 -6.15 -30.11
CA PRO A 31 -7.89 -4.76 -30.11
C PRO A 31 -6.38 -4.64 -29.87
N ILE A 32 -5.80 -5.55 -29.09
CA ILE A 32 -4.35 -5.66 -28.82
C ILE A 32 -3.78 -6.89 -29.52
N ASP A 33 -2.51 -6.83 -29.93
CA ASP A 33 -1.76 -8.01 -30.37
C ASP A 33 -1.37 -8.89 -29.17
N LEU A 34 -2.05 -10.03 -29.03
CA LEU A 34 -1.84 -11.00 -27.94
C LEU A 34 -0.88 -12.14 -28.35
N SER A 35 -0.19 -12.01 -29.48
CA SER A 35 0.74 -13.02 -29.98
C SER A 35 1.96 -13.17 -29.03
N PRO A 36 2.47 -14.40 -28.81
CA PRO A 36 2.06 -15.68 -29.39
C PRO A 36 1.00 -16.44 -28.59
N TYR A 37 0.44 -15.86 -27.52
CA TYR A 37 -0.46 -16.56 -26.60
C TYR A 37 -1.85 -16.78 -27.18
N ILE A 38 -2.37 -15.76 -27.90
CA ILE A 38 -3.66 -15.82 -28.57
C ILE A 38 -3.48 -15.34 -30.02
N CYS A 39 -3.91 -16.18 -30.97
CA CYS A 39 -3.80 -15.88 -32.39
C CYS A 39 -5.18 -15.60 -33.00
N SER A 40 -5.23 -14.70 -33.98
CA SER A 40 -6.43 -14.50 -34.78
C SER A 40 -6.50 -15.51 -35.93
N LEU A 41 -7.71 -15.87 -36.33
CA LEU A 41 -7.94 -16.75 -37.48
C LEU A 41 -7.44 -16.06 -38.77
N PRO A 42 -6.53 -16.69 -39.55
CA PRO A 42 -6.09 -16.14 -40.83
C PRO A 42 -7.24 -15.99 -41.81
N THR A 43 -7.14 -15.04 -42.73
CA THR A 43 -8.16 -14.74 -43.74
C THR A 43 -8.58 -15.98 -44.54
N GLU A 44 -7.64 -16.88 -44.82
CA GLU A 44 -7.84 -18.14 -45.54
C GLU A 44 -8.70 -19.14 -44.76
N MET A 45 -8.70 -19.04 -43.43
CA MET A 45 -9.38 -19.98 -42.52
C MET A 45 -10.75 -19.46 -42.07
N VAL A 46 -11.05 -18.18 -42.27
CA VAL A 46 -12.35 -17.54 -41.97
C VAL A 46 -13.57 -18.29 -42.53
N PRO A 47 -13.56 -18.84 -43.77
CA PRO A 47 -14.70 -19.60 -44.30
C PRO A 47 -15.08 -20.83 -43.46
N PHE A 48 -14.15 -21.35 -42.67
CA PHE A 48 -14.35 -22.53 -41.81
C PHE A 48 -14.60 -22.17 -40.34
N SER A 49 -14.81 -20.88 -40.02
CA SER A 49 -15.05 -20.40 -38.65
C SER A 49 -16.19 -21.12 -37.92
N THR A 50 -17.25 -21.52 -38.64
CA THR A 50 -18.39 -22.27 -38.09
C THR A 50 -17.98 -23.68 -37.64
N LEU A 51 -17.13 -24.36 -38.41
CA LEU A 51 -16.54 -25.63 -38.04
C LEU A 51 -15.65 -25.48 -36.81
N PHE A 52 -14.77 -24.48 -36.81
CA PHE A 52 -13.87 -24.23 -35.69
C PHE A 52 -14.58 -23.82 -34.40
N SER A 53 -15.72 -23.12 -34.51
CA SER A 53 -16.57 -22.81 -33.36
C SER A 53 -17.05 -24.08 -32.66
N SER A 54 -17.30 -25.18 -33.39
CA SER A 54 -17.65 -26.46 -32.80
C SER A 54 -16.51 -27.14 -32.04
N PHE A 55 -15.27 -26.72 -32.28
CA PHE A 55 -14.07 -27.18 -31.58
C PHE A 55 -13.59 -26.24 -30.47
N GLY A 56 -14.37 -25.21 -30.13
CA GLY A 56 -14.06 -24.26 -29.06
C GLY A 56 -13.37 -22.97 -29.50
N LEU A 57 -13.44 -22.61 -30.79
CA LEU A 57 -13.03 -21.28 -31.26
C LEU A 57 -13.95 -20.20 -30.66
N THR A 58 -13.36 -19.25 -29.94
CA THR A 58 -14.10 -18.12 -29.37
C THR A 58 -14.24 -17.00 -30.40
N LYS A 59 -15.41 -16.35 -30.43
CA LYS A 59 -15.66 -15.25 -31.38
C LYS A 59 -15.01 -13.93 -30.98
N GLN A 60 -15.09 -13.56 -29.71
CA GLN A 60 -14.61 -12.29 -29.18
C GLN A 60 -13.64 -12.52 -28.03
N CYS A 61 -12.70 -11.60 -27.87
CA CYS A 61 -11.81 -11.56 -26.71
C CYS A 61 -12.58 -10.89 -25.57
N ASP A 62 -12.84 -11.64 -24.50
CA ASP A 62 -13.39 -11.09 -23.26
C ASP A 62 -12.28 -10.81 -22.24
N ASP A 63 -12.62 -10.09 -21.18
CA ASP A 63 -11.68 -9.74 -20.11
C ASP A 63 -11.07 -10.99 -19.45
N ALA A 64 -11.83 -12.09 -19.37
CA ALA A 64 -11.35 -13.34 -18.79
C ALA A 64 -10.21 -13.96 -19.63
N PHE A 65 -10.31 -13.91 -20.96
CA PHE A 65 -9.24 -14.32 -21.87
C PHE A 65 -8.01 -13.44 -21.72
N LEU A 66 -8.17 -12.12 -21.63
CA LEU A 66 -7.06 -11.20 -21.42
C LEU A 66 -6.32 -11.48 -20.10
N LEU A 67 -7.07 -11.65 -19.00
CA LEU A 67 -6.49 -12.01 -17.70
C LEU A 67 -5.84 -13.40 -17.69
N GLN A 68 -6.31 -14.32 -18.53
CA GLN A 68 -5.68 -15.63 -18.70
C GLN A 68 -4.29 -15.51 -19.33
N VAL A 69 -4.07 -14.56 -20.24
CA VAL A 69 -2.75 -14.29 -20.83
C VAL A 69 -1.76 -13.84 -19.76
N LEU A 70 -2.17 -12.99 -18.82
CA LEU A 70 -1.33 -12.60 -17.67
C LEU A 70 -0.88 -13.82 -16.84
N HIS A 71 -1.76 -14.81 -16.66
CA HIS A 71 -1.40 -16.04 -15.96
C HIS A 71 -0.42 -16.91 -16.75
N PHE A 72 -0.49 -16.94 -18.08
CA PHE A 72 0.51 -17.62 -18.90
C PHE A 72 1.88 -16.94 -18.81
N LEU A 73 1.89 -15.60 -18.82
CA LEU A 73 3.11 -14.81 -18.58
C LEU A 73 3.69 -15.13 -17.20
N LYS A 74 2.89 -15.08 -16.15
CA LYS A 74 3.35 -15.43 -14.79
C LYS A 74 4.00 -16.81 -14.74
N ARG A 75 3.36 -17.84 -15.31
CA ARG A 75 3.93 -19.20 -15.37
C ARG A 75 5.22 -19.29 -16.17
N LYS A 76 5.33 -18.54 -17.27
CA LYS A 76 6.54 -18.48 -18.11
C LYS A 76 7.73 -17.99 -17.28
N TYR A 77 7.55 -16.92 -16.50
CA TYR A 77 8.62 -16.35 -15.67
C TYR A 77 8.87 -17.15 -14.38
N ASP A 78 7.82 -17.69 -13.76
CA ASP A 78 7.93 -18.55 -12.57
C ASP A 78 8.65 -19.88 -12.87
N SER A 79 8.68 -20.32 -14.15
CA SER A 79 9.38 -21.55 -14.56
C SER A 79 10.91 -21.47 -14.48
N GLY A 80 11.48 -20.29 -14.21
CA GLY A 80 12.93 -20.09 -14.10
C GLY A 80 13.68 -20.13 -15.44
N SER A 81 12.97 -19.94 -16.56
CA SER A 81 13.57 -19.88 -17.89
C SER A 81 14.42 -18.61 -18.04
N ASN A 82 15.61 -18.73 -18.63
CA ASN A 82 16.46 -17.58 -18.92
C ASN A 82 15.92 -16.85 -20.17
N ILE A 83 15.09 -15.82 -19.92
CA ILE A 83 14.37 -15.09 -20.96
C ILE A 83 15.17 -13.83 -21.34
N PRO A 84 15.41 -13.55 -22.64
CA PRO A 84 16.11 -12.36 -23.08
C PRO A 84 15.41 -11.06 -22.66
N THR A 85 16.16 -10.03 -22.28
CA THR A 85 15.61 -8.72 -21.86
C THR A 85 14.69 -8.07 -22.91
N SER A 86 14.92 -8.31 -24.20
CA SER A 86 14.03 -7.80 -25.27
C SER A 86 12.64 -8.46 -25.24
N GLU A 87 12.56 -9.70 -24.80
CA GLU A 87 11.31 -10.43 -24.62
C GLU A 87 10.62 -10.02 -23.32
N VAL A 88 11.39 -9.79 -22.24
CA VAL A 88 10.88 -9.20 -20.98
C VAL A 88 10.15 -7.88 -21.24
N LYS A 89 10.76 -6.97 -22.01
CA LYS A 89 10.15 -5.67 -22.34
C LYS A 89 8.86 -5.81 -23.15
N LYS A 90 8.80 -6.78 -24.07
CA LYS A 90 7.58 -7.05 -24.86
C LYS A 90 6.47 -7.62 -23.98
N ASP A 91 6.80 -8.60 -23.15
CA ASP A 91 5.85 -9.22 -22.23
C ASP A 91 5.33 -8.23 -21.17
N LEU A 92 6.19 -7.34 -20.68
CA LEU A 92 5.81 -6.23 -19.80
C LEU A 92 4.84 -5.27 -20.51
N GLN A 93 5.15 -4.83 -21.74
CA GLN A 93 4.27 -3.96 -22.50
C GLN A 93 2.91 -4.62 -22.76
N LEU A 94 2.91 -5.89 -23.16
CA LEU A 94 1.69 -6.68 -23.35
C LEU A 94 0.86 -6.74 -22.05
N SER A 95 1.51 -6.91 -20.90
CA SER A 95 0.81 -6.91 -19.61
C SER A 95 0.16 -5.56 -19.31
N VAL A 96 0.86 -4.46 -19.59
CA VAL A 96 0.32 -3.09 -19.42
C VAL A 96 -0.85 -2.84 -20.36
N ASP A 97 -0.74 -3.28 -21.63
CA ASP A 97 -1.81 -3.11 -22.61
C ASP A 97 -3.06 -3.90 -22.19
N ILE A 98 -2.90 -5.15 -21.75
CA ILE A 98 -4.00 -5.98 -21.21
C ILE A 98 -4.69 -5.26 -20.04
N LEU A 99 -3.94 -4.74 -19.07
CA LEU A 99 -4.53 -4.03 -17.93
C LEU A 99 -5.25 -2.75 -18.36
N ASN A 100 -4.77 -2.06 -19.41
CA ASN A 100 -5.43 -0.88 -19.94
C ASN A 100 -6.74 -1.16 -20.69
N GLU A 101 -6.91 -2.36 -21.26
CA GLU A 101 -8.19 -2.77 -21.85
C GLU A 101 -9.17 -3.31 -20.80
N VAL A 102 -8.66 -4.03 -19.78
CA VAL A 102 -9.51 -4.63 -18.73
C VAL A 102 -9.93 -3.62 -17.66
N LYS A 103 -9.21 -2.50 -17.48
CA LYS A 103 -9.52 -1.53 -16.43
C LYS A 103 -10.97 -1.04 -16.54
N PRO A 104 -11.70 -0.94 -15.42
CA PRO A 104 -13.06 -0.43 -15.43
C PRO A 104 -13.10 1.05 -15.81
N THR A 105 -14.24 1.50 -16.31
CA THR A 105 -14.49 2.93 -16.50
C THR A 105 -14.68 3.60 -15.14
N VAL A 106 -14.37 4.90 -15.03
CA VAL A 106 -14.55 5.67 -13.79
C VAL A 106 -16.00 5.52 -13.28
N GLY A 107 -16.15 5.03 -12.04
CA GLY A 107 -17.44 4.79 -11.40
C GLY A 107 -18.03 3.38 -11.61
N GLU A 108 -17.35 2.51 -12.37
CA GLU A 108 -17.69 1.10 -12.53
C GLU A 108 -16.70 0.20 -11.77
N GLN A 109 -17.12 -1.02 -11.46
CA GLN A 109 -16.27 -2.03 -10.84
C GLN A 109 -16.29 -3.30 -11.68
N LEU A 110 -15.13 -3.94 -11.81
CA LEU A 110 -15.05 -5.28 -12.40
C LEU A 110 -15.83 -6.28 -11.54
N PRO A 111 -16.46 -7.31 -12.13
CA PRO A 111 -17.06 -8.41 -11.37
C PRO A 111 -16.03 -9.07 -10.45
N SER A 112 -16.43 -9.44 -9.22
CA SER A 112 -15.51 -10.02 -8.21
C SER A 112 -14.73 -11.24 -8.72
N ALA A 113 -15.35 -12.09 -9.55
CA ALA A 113 -14.70 -13.25 -10.13
C ALA A 113 -13.56 -12.92 -11.12
N LEU A 114 -13.55 -11.71 -11.68
CA LEU A 114 -12.45 -11.20 -12.51
C LEU A 114 -11.41 -10.47 -11.66
N GLN A 115 -11.83 -9.74 -10.61
CA GLN A 115 -10.93 -9.04 -9.69
C GLN A 115 -9.89 -9.98 -9.07
N GLU A 116 -10.31 -11.17 -8.64
CA GLU A 116 -9.41 -12.20 -8.07
C GLU A 116 -8.39 -12.76 -9.07
N LYS A 117 -8.58 -12.53 -10.38
CA LYS A 117 -7.70 -13.02 -11.45
C LYS A 117 -6.76 -11.93 -11.97
N ILE A 118 -6.79 -10.73 -11.42
CA ILE A 118 -5.93 -9.65 -11.87
C ILE A 118 -4.52 -9.87 -11.33
N LEU A 119 -3.55 -9.82 -12.23
CA LEU A 119 -2.14 -9.86 -11.90
C LEU A 119 -1.49 -8.56 -12.35
N ILE A 120 -0.77 -7.91 -11.44
CA ILE A 120 -0.12 -6.63 -11.67
C ILE A 120 1.39 -6.85 -11.85
N PRO A 121 1.98 -6.31 -12.93
CA PRO A 121 3.43 -6.20 -13.06
C PRO A 121 4.02 -5.40 -11.89
N THR A 122 4.99 -5.98 -11.21
CA THR A 122 5.68 -5.34 -10.09
C THR A 122 7.05 -4.81 -10.51
N HIS A 123 7.55 -3.81 -9.80
CA HIS A 123 8.89 -3.28 -10.00
C HIS A 123 9.95 -4.37 -9.73
N VAL A 124 10.89 -4.50 -10.65
CA VAL A 124 12.09 -5.35 -10.55
C VAL A 124 13.26 -4.52 -11.05
N GLU A 125 14.33 -4.45 -10.28
CA GLU A 125 15.48 -3.61 -10.62
C GLU A 125 16.03 -3.95 -12.02
N GLY A 126 16.10 -2.92 -12.88
CA GLY A 126 16.63 -3.03 -14.24
C GLY A 126 15.79 -3.86 -15.21
N ASP A 127 14.52 -4.14 -14.89
CA ASP A 127 13.63 -5.01 -15.68
C ASP A 127 14.28 -6.38 -15.98
N ALA A 128 15.02 -6.93 -15.02
CA ALA A 128 15.76 -8.17 -15.19
C ALA A 128 14.86 -9.35 -15.58
N TYR A 129 13.64 -9.38 -15.06
CA TYR A 129 12.59 -10.32 -15.41
C TYR A 129 11.22 -9.70 -15.10
N LEU A 130 10.15 -10.23 -15.72
CA LEU A 130 8.78 -9.81 -15.43
C LEU A 130 8.27 -10.56 -14.18
N LYS A 131 7.94 -9.80 -13.13
CA LYS A 131 7.27 -10.34 -11.94
C LYS A 131 5.81 -9.86 -11.94
N LEU A 132 4.89 -10.81 -11.82
CA LEU A 132 3.44 -10.59 -11.77
C LEU A 132 2.91 -11.07 -10.43
N ALA A 133 2.20 -10.20 -9.71
CA ALA A 133 1.64 -10.49 -8.39
C ALA A 133 0.14 -10.15 -8.31
N PRO A 134 -0.63 -10.81 -7.43
CA PRO A 134 -2.00 -10.43 -7.10
C PRO A 134 -2.12 -8.97 -6.64
N VAL A 135 -3.27 -8.35 -6.88
CA VAL A 135 -3.57 -6.97 -6.45
C VAL A 135 -3.39 -6.79 -4.93
N GLU A 136 -3.75 -7.81 -4.15
CA GLU A 136 -3.64 -7.83 -2.69
C GLU A 136 -2.20 -7.83 -2.16
N ASP A 137 -1.22 -8.17 -3.00
CA ASP A 137 0.20 -8.15 -2.64
C ASP A 137 0.89 -6.88 -3.16
N CYS A 138 0.16 -6.01 -3.87
CA CYS A 138 0.71 -4.85 -4.55
C CYS A 138 0.37 -3.54 -3.83
N MET A 139 1.24 -2.56 -4.04
CA MET A 139 1.01 -1.16 -3.66
C MET A 139 1.58 -0.20 -4.71
N TYR A 140 0.96 0.98 -4.82
CA TYR A 140 1.49 2.06 -5.66
C TYR A 140 1.77 3.32 -4.85
N CYS A 141 2.74 4.12 -5.33
CA CYS A 141 3.12 5.39 -4.73
C CYS A 141 2.52 6.55 -5.54
N GLU A 142 1.75 7.40 -4.89
CA GLU A 142 1.22 8.63 -5.50
C GLU A 142 2.29 9.72 -5.65
N HIS A 143 3.35 9.65 -4.84
CA HIS A 143 4.37 10.68 -4.78
C HIS A 143 5.79 10.09 -4.88
N GLU A 144 6.59 10.66 -5.80
CA GLU A 144 7.97 10.25 -6.16
C GLU A 144 8.97 10.11 -4.99
N TRP A 145 8.71 10.74 -3.84
CA TRP A 145 9.64 10.72 -2.71
C TRP A 145 9.55 9.45 -1.85
N LEU A 146 8.41 8.75 -1.86
CA LEU A 146 8.23 7.50 -1.12
C LEU A 146 9.02 6.33 -1.74
N GLU A 147 9.38 6.40 -3.02
CA GLU A 147 10.23 5.41 -3.69
C GLU A 147 11.67 5.38 -3.13
N ARG A 148 12.12 6.48 -2.51
CA ARG A 148 13.51 6.64 -2.05
C ARG A 148 13.72 6.22 -0.59
N SER A 149 12.65 6.06 0.19
CA SER A 149 12.72 5.78 1.63
C SER A 149 12.46 4.32 2.00
N THR A 150 11.94 3.48 1.10
CA THR A 150 11.40 2.15 1.45
C THR A 150 12.26 0.98 0.97
N HIS A 151 13.58 1.15 0.93
CA HIS A 151 14.49 -0.02 0.84
C HIS A 151 14.55 -0.83 2.16
N ASP A 152 13.57 -0.65 3.05
CA ASP A 152 13.43 -1.47 4.24
C ASP A 152 13.02 -2.88 3.82
N GLU A 153 13.87 -3.85 4.13
CA GLU A 153 13.71 -5.27 3.85
C GLU A 153 12.51 -5.91 4.60
N GLU A 154 11.73 -5.13 5.35
CA GLU A 154 10.62 -5.54 6.22
C GLU A 154 9.22 -5.31 5.63
N MET A 155 9.09 -4.67 4.46
CA MET A 155 7.76 -4.52 3.83
C MET A 155 7.36 -5.76 3.03
N ASP A 156 6.28 -6.43 3.44
CA ASP A 156 5.75 -7.65 2.80
C ASP A 156 5.07 -7.42 1.43
N PHE A 157 4.94 -6.17 0.97
CA PHE A 157 4.21 -5.83 -0.27
C PHE A 157 5.12 -5.37 -1.41
N LEU A 158 4.65 -5.55 -2.63
CA LEU A 158 5.40 -5.28 -3.86
C LEU A 158 4.97 -3.98 -4.53
N TYR A 159 5.92 -3.17 -4.95
CA TYR A 159 5.62 -1.97 -5.73
C TYR A 159 5.10 -2.31 -7.13
N VAL A 160 4.04 -1.63 -7.54
CA VAL A 160 3.54 -1.65 -8.92
C VAL A 160 4.62 -1.11 -9.87
N HIS A 161 4.75 -1.74 -11.03
CA HIS A 161 5.74 -1.36 -12.02
C HIS A 161 5.50 0.08 -12.56
N PRO A 162 6.53 0.94 -12.72
CA PRO A 162 6.39 2.34 -13.12
C PRO A 162 5.64 2.60 -14.45
N ASN A 163 5.69 1.65 -15.38
CA ASN A 163 4.92 1.71 -16.64
C ASN A 163 3.39 1.65 -16.45
N ILE A 164 2.89 1.35 -15.26
CA ILE A 164 1.46 1.33 -14.95
C ILE A 164 1.11 2.67 -14.30
N PRO A 165 0.25 3.50 -14.93
CA PRO A 165 -0.17 4.76 -14.34
C PRO A 165 -0.91 4.53 -13.01
N ASN A 166 -0.70 5.42 -12.04
CA ASN A 166 -1.39 5.39 -10.74
C ASN A 166 -2.92 5.36 -10.90
N SER A 167 -3.47 6.07 -11.89
CA SER A 167 -4.90 6.04 -12.19
C SER A 167 -5.39 4.67 -12.66
N THR A 168 -4.56 3.89 -13.36
CA THR A 168 -4.88 2.51 -13.71
C THR A 168 -4.79 1.61 -12.47
N ALA A 169 -3.79 1.79 -11.61
CA ALA A 169 -3.64 1.03 -10.37
C ALA A 169 -4.83 1.26 -9.41
N GLU A 170 -5.26 2.51 -9.27
CA GLU A 170 -6.44 2.92 -8.48
C GLU A 170 -7.73 2.27 -9.00
N LEU A 171 -7.98 2.32 -10.32
CA LEU A 171 -9.16 1.69 -10.93
C LEU A 171 -9.16 0.15 -10.79
N LEU A 172 -7.98 -0.45 -10.65
CA LEU A 172 -7.82 -1.89 -10.38
C LEU A 172 -7.84 -2.21 -8.88
N LEU A 173 -8.14 -1.23 -8.02
CA LEU A 173 -8.24 -1.35 -6.57
C LEU A 173 -6.94 -1.75 -5.87
N VAL A 174 -5.79 -1.42 -6.47
CA VAL A 174 -4.50 -1.52 -5.76
C VAL A 174 -4.51 -0.48 -4.64
N ARG A 175 -4.02 -0.83 -3.45
CA ARG A 175 -3.94 0.13 -2.33
C ARG A 175 -2.74 1.08 -2.53
N THR A 176 -2.90 2.33 -2.10
CA THR A 176 -1.75 3.24 -1.97
C THR A 176 -0.83 2.78 -0.84
N LEU A 177 0.45 3.10 -0.94
CA LEU A 177 1.41 2.89 0.17
C LEU A 177 0.92 3.52 1.48
N ILE A 178 0.33 4.72 1.42
CA ILE A 178 -0.23 5.41 2.59
C ILE A 178 -1.37 4.59 3.23
N ASN A 179 -2.31 4.07 2.43
CA ASN A 179 -3.41 3.24 2.94
C ASN A 179 -2.93 1.90 3.52
N ARG A 180 -1.76 1.41 3.10
CA ARG A 180 -1.12 0.21 3.66
C ARG A 180 -0.41 0.50 4.98
N MET A 181 0.19 1.68 5.12
CA MET A 181 0.85 2.08 6.36
C MET A 181 -0.14 2.40 7.50
N ILE A 182 -1.42 2.62 7.19
CA ILE A 182 -2.48 2.93 8.17
C ILE A 182 -3.34 1.67 8.42
N GLU A 183 -2.73 0.48 8.50
CA GLU A 183 -3.51 -0.74 8.73
C GLU A 183 -4.27 -0.66 10.07
N PRO A 184 -5.58 -0.98 10.08
CA PRO A 184 -6.42 -0.82 11.27
C PRO A 184 -6.01 -1.72 12.43
N ASP A 185 -5.23 -2.79 12.17
CA ASP A 185 -4.77 -3.72 13.21
C ASP A 185 -3.68 -3.12 14.12
N GLU A 186 -2.98 -2.05 13.70
CA GLU A 186 -2.11 -1.26 14.60
C GLU A 186 -2.92 -0.24 15.44
N LEU A 187 -4.17 -0.02 15.10
CA LEU A 187 -5.12 0.84 15.80
C LEU A 187 -6.15 -0.01 16.56
N GLU A 188 -5.71 -1.04 17.28
CA GLU A 188 -6.50 -1.65 18.37
C GLU A 188 -6.70 -0.62 19.50
N ILE A 189 -7.54 0.39 19.24
CA ILE A 189 -8.18 1.18 20.28
C ILE A 189 -9.18 0.22 20.92
N GLY A 190 -8.72 -0.53 21.92
CA GLY A 190 -9.44 -1.65 22.52
C GLY A 190 -10.93 -1.38 22.69
N ASP A 191 -11.75 -2.19 22.02
CA ASP A 191 -13.19 -2.25 22.22
C ASP A 191 -13.47 -2.71 23.66
N GLU A 192 -13.70 -1.76 24.58
CA GLU A 192 -14.13 -2.09 25.94
C GLU A 192 -15.59 -1.65 26.19
N PHE A 193 -16.41 -2.66 26.44
CA PHE A 193 -17.83 -2.58 26.74
C PHE A 193 -18.07 -1.78 28.04
N GLY A 194 -18.57 -0.55 27.93
CA GLY A 194 -18.91 0.33 29.06
C GLY A 194 -19.45 1.68 28.57
N GLN A 195 -20.19 2.43 29.40
CA GLN A 195 -20.72 3.75 29.02
C GLN A 195 -19.61 4.67 28.47
N GLU A 196 -19.65 4.94 27.16
CA GLU A 196 -18.67 5.76 26.45
C GLU A 196 -18.75 7.25 26.86
N GLU A 197 -17.74 7.72 27.59
CA GLU A 197 -17.43 9.15 27.56
C GLU A 197 -16.55 9.43 26.34
N LYS A 198 -17.02 10.31 25.43
CA LYS A 198 -16.23 10.73 24.26
C LYS A 198 -14.82 11.17 24.68
N LEU A 199 -13.80 10.63 24.02
CA LEU A 199 -12.39 10.92 24.29
C LEU A 199 -12.10 12.43 24.38
N THR A 200 -12.66 13.22 23.48
CA THR A 200 -12.55 14.68 23.46
C THR A 200 -13.09 15.35 24.73
N ARG A 201 -14.16 14.81 25.32
CA ARG A 201 -14.75 15.32 26.58
C ARG A 201 -13.88 14.99 27.78
N ARG A 202 -13.24 13.81 27.79
CA ARG A 202 -12.31 13.41 28.83
C ARG A 202 -11.00 14.20 28.77
N LEU A 203 -10.44 14.38 27.57
CA LEU A 203 -9.31 15.28 27.33
C LEU A 203 -9.66 16.69 27.81
N SER A 204 -10.80 17.25 27.40
CA SER A 204 -11.25 18.58 27.86
C SER A 204 -11.24 18.72 29.39
N ARG A 205 -11.72 17.72 30.14
CA ARG A 205 -11.71 17.76 31.61
C ARG A 205 -10.31 17.66 32.21
N LEU A 206 -9.42 16.86 31.62
CA LEU A 206 -8.03 16.77 32.06
C LEU A 206 -7.27 18.07 31.80
N LEU A 207 -7.58 18.76 30.70
CA LEU A 207 -6.97 20.03 30.35
C LEU A 207 -7.46 21.20 31.26
N GLU A 208 -8.67 21.12 31.82
CA GLU A 208 -9.20 22.11 32.78
C GLU A 208 -8.37 22.21 34.07
N ASP A 209 -7.67 21.13 34.46
CA ASP A 209 -6.83 21.08 35.67
C ASP A 209 -5.41 21.69 35.47
N TYR A 210 -5.02 22.01 34.24
CA TYR A 210 -3.69 22.53 33.90
C TYR A 210 -3.68 24.06 33.74
N THR A 211 -3.74 24.79 34.86
CA THR A 211 -3.93 26.25 34.88
C THR A 211 -2.67 27.09 34.65
N ASP A 212 -1.47 26.51 34.75
CA ASP A 212 -0.26 27.31 35.01
C ASP A 212 0.68 27.47 33.81
N GLY A 213 0.28 27.06 32.59
CA GLY A 213 1.04 27.23 31.34
C GLY A 213 2.36 26.45 31.25
N PHE A 214 2.94 26.05 32.38
CA PHE A 214 4.13 25.20 32.51
C PHE A 214 3.80 23.72 32.75
N ALA A 215 2.52 23.36 32.67
CA ALA A 215 2.07 21.98 32.78
C ALA A 215 2.80 21.06 31.80
N VAL A 216 2.73 21.40 30.50
CA VAL A 216 3.24 20.53 29.44
C VAL A 216 4.76 20.32 29.52
N PRO A 217 5.61 21.35 29.68
CA PRO A 217 7.04 21.13 29.83
C PRO A 217 7.40 20.31 31.08
N LYS A 218 6.67 20.46 32.20
CA LYS A 218 6.93 19.68 33.42
C LYS A 218 6.63 18.20 33.22
N GLU A 219 5.51 17.88 32.59
CA GLU A 219 5.12 16.50 32.28
C GLU A 219 6.11 15.84 31.31
N LEU A 220 6.55 16.57 30.27
CA LEU A 220 7.55 16.05 29.32
C LEU A 220 8.92 15.81 29.96
N VAL A 221 9.34 16.66 30.90
CA VAL A 221 10.56 16.45 31.71
C VAL A 221 10.42 15.23 32.61
N GLN A 222 9.26 15.04 33.24
CA GLN A 222 9.00 13.85 34.07
C GLN A 222 9.02 12.57 33.24
N ASN A 223 8.41 12.57 32.05
CA ASN A 223 8.46 11.43 31.14
C ASN A 223 9.90 11.06 30.76
N ALA A 224 10.76 12.05 30.51
CA ALA A 224 12.17 11.82 30.22
C ALA A 224 12.92 11.24 31.43
N ASP A 225 12.67 11.77 32.63
CA ASP A 225 13.27 11.27 33.88
C ASP A 225 12.84 9.82 34.19
N ASP A 226 11.56 9.50 34.03
CA ASP A 226 11.00 8.15 34.22
C ASP A 226 11.56 7.13 33.21
N ALA A 227 11.89 7.57 32.00
CA ALA A 227 12.54 6.77 30.97
C ALA A 227 14.06 6.61 31.22
N GLY A 228 14.63 7.36 32.17
CA GLY A 228 16.07 7.35 32.48
C GLY A 228 16.92 8.19 31.52
N ALA A 229 16.32 9.17 30.85
CA ALA A 229 17.02 10.11 29.98
C ALA A 229 18.04 10.94 30.76
N THR A 230 19.17 11.26 30.14
CA THR A 230 20.19 12.15 30.70
C THR A 230 20.12 13.56 30.11
N GLU A 231 19.51 13.71 28.93
CA GLU A 231 19.34 14.97 28.23
C GLU A 231 17.88 15.11 27.75
N ILE A 232 17.31 16.30 27.95
CA ILE A 232 16.06 16.72 27.30
C ILE A 232 16.28 18.08 26.61
N ARG A 233 15.82 18.20 25.37
CA ARG A 233 15.92 19.43 24.58
C ARG A 233 14.55 19.86 24.09
N PHE A 234 14.25 21.15 24.20
CA PHE A 234 13.07 21.79 23.63
C PHE A 234 13.51 22.72 22.51
N LEU A 235 12.87 22.61 21.34
CA LEU A 235 13.10 23.46 20.19
C LEU A 235 11.76 23.93 19.66
N PHE A 236 11.52 25.24 19.70
CA PHE A 236 10.39 25.84 19.01
C PHE A 236 10.83 26.21 17.59
N ASP A 237 10.19 25.59 16.61
CA ASP A 237 10.45 25.78 15.19
C ASP A 237 9.30 26.58 14.58
N GLU A 238 9.55 27.82 14.20
CA GLU A 238 8.55 28.73 13.60
C GLU A 238 8.35 28.52 12.09
N ARG A 239 9.08 27.59 11.49
CA ARG A 239 9.00 27.33 10.04
C ARG A 239 7.64 26.74 9.67
N THR A 240 7.22 27.02 8.44
CA THR A 240 6.09 26.37 7.78
C THR A 240 6.65 25.44 6.72
N ASN A 241 6.24 24.18 6.73
CA ASN A 241 6.71 23.16 5.79
C ASN A 241 5.91 23.25 4.48
N GLU A 242 6.06 24.35 3.74
CA GLU A 242 5.34 24.58 2.47
C GLU A 242 5.58 23.45 1.46
N ASP A 243 6.82 22.94 1.38
CA ASP A 243 7.18 21.83 0.50
C ASP A 243 6.45 20.52 0.86
N ALA A 244 6.19 20.28 2.14
CA ALA A 244 5.50 19.08 2.63
C ALA A 244 3.97 19.11 2.40
N MET A 245 3.39 20.28 2.08
CA MET A 245 1.94 20.40 1.84
C MET A 245 1.47 19.75 0.54
N THR A 246 2.39 19.35 -0.33
CA THR A 246 2.09 18.68 -1.61
C THR A 246 1.99 17.17 -1.49
N CYS A 247 2.31 16.63 -0.31
CA CYS A 247 2.62 15.21 -0.09
C CYS A 247 2.08 14.73 1.27
N LEU A 248 0.80 15.00 1.53
CA LEU A 248 0.17 14.72 2.82
C LEU A 248 -0.53 13.35 2.80
N ILE A 249 -0.61 12.71 3.97
CA ILE A 249 -1.42 11.49 4.17
C ILE A 249 -2.90 11.77 3.91
N ASP A 250 -3.38 12.95 4.32
CA ASP A 250 -4.74 13.45 4.08
C ASP A 250 -4.68 14.97 3.87
N GLU A 251 -5.53 15.52 2.99
CA GLU A 251 -5.58 16.97 2.74
C GLU A 251 -5.89 17.76 4.02
N GLY A 252 -6.65 17.16 4.94
CA GLY A 252 -6.87 17.64 6.28
C GLY A 252 -5.56 17.97 6.98
N MET A 253 -4.50 17.16 6.88
CA MET A 253 -3.22 17.41 7.58
C MET A 253 -2.45 18.65 7.10
N ARG A 254 -2.98 19.44 6.17
CA ARG A 254 -2.34 20.69 5.74
C ARG A 254 -2.21 21.71 6.86
N HIS A 255 -3.17 21.76 7.80
CA HIS A 255 -3.08 22.64 8.97
C HIS A 255 -1.97 22.19 9.95
N CYS A 256 -1.56 20.93 9.88
CA CYS A 256 -0.48 20.35 10.69
C CYS A 256 0.94 20.70 10.18
N GLN A 257 1.10 21.45 9.08
CA GLN A 257 2.41 21.76 8.48
C GLN A 257 2.99 23.12 8.90
N GLY A 258 2.51 23.69 10.01
CA GLY A 258 2.96 24.97 10.55
C GLY A 258 4.06 24.87 11.61
N PRO A 259 4.23 25.91 12.45
CA PRO A 259 5.16 25.92 13.57
C PRO A 259 5.01 24.70 14.50
N ALA A 260 6.12 24.23 15.06
CA ALA A 260 6.17 23.02 15.88
C ALA A 260 7.05 23.18 17.13
N LEU A 261 6.64 22.57 18.24
CA LEU A 261 7.47 22.37 19.41
C LEU A 261 8.08 20.96 19.36
N TRP A 262 9.36 20.89 19.03
CA TRP A 262 10.14 19.67 19.08
C TRP A 262 10.65 19.44 20.50
N VAL A 263 10.54 18.19 20.95
CA VAL A 263 11.07 17.77 22.24
C VAL A 263 11.85 16.49 22.05
N PHE A 264 13.09 16.51 22.47
CA PHE A 264 14.00 15.39 22.33
C PHE A 264 14.38 14.90 23.72
N ASN A 265 14.42 13.60 23.91
CA ASN A 265 15.14 12.98 25.02
C ASN A 265 15.96 11.79 24.51
N ASP A 266 17.05 11.47 25.19
CA ASP A 266 18.01 10.44 24.80
C ASP A 266 17.69 9.04 25.34
N ALA A 267 16.51 8.83 25.92
CA ALA A 267 16.05 7.50 26.33
C ALA A 267 15.38 6.74 25.16
N GLU A 268 15.52 5.42 25.18
CA GLU A 268 14.93 4.52 24.18
C GLU A 268 13.52 4.10 24.59
N PHE A 269 12.60 4.12 23.62
CA PHE A 269 11.27 3.56 23.79
C PHE A 269 11.33 2.04 23.89
N ARG A 270 10.59 1.48 24.85
CA ARG A 270 10.30 0.04 24.92
C ARG A 270 8.93 -0.24 24.29
N ASP A 271 8.70 -1.47 23.87
CA ASP A 271 7.39 -1.91 23.37
C ASP A 271 6.26 -1.60 24.38
N GLU A 272 6.55 -1.74 25.68
CA GLU A 272 5.66 -1.38 26.78
C GLU A 272 5.29 0.12 26.80
N ASP A 273 6.19 1.01 26.38
CA ASP A 273 5.96 2.45 26.34
C ASP A 273 5.01 2.83 25.18
N PHE A 274 5.09 2.12 24.05
CA PHE A 274 4.14 2.27 22.93
C PHE A 274 2.74 1.86 23.34
N GLU A 275 2.58 0.71 24.01
CA GLU A 275 1.29 0.28 24.54
C GLU A 275 0.73 1.28 25.55
N ASN A 276 1.56 1.88 26.40
CA ASN A 276 1.11 2.82 27.42
C ASN A 276 0.75 4.19 26.85
N ILE A 277 1.38 4.63 25.76
CA ILE A 277 1.04 5.89 25.07
C ILE A 277 -0.28 5.78 24.29
N THR A 278 -0.57 4.61 23.71
CA THR A 278 -1.84 4.37 23.01
C THR A 278 -3.00 4.13 23.97
N LYS A 279 -2.73 3.57 25.15
CA LYS A 279 -3.70 3.39 26.24
C LYS A 279 -3.95 4.73 26.96
N LEU A 280 -4.91 5.50 26.45
CA LEU A 280 -5.51 6.67 27.12
C LEU A 280 -6.09 6.38 28.52
N ASN A 281 -6.20 5.10 28.90
CA ASN A 281 -6.63 4.64 30.21
C ASN A 281 -5.42 4.30 31.08
N GLY A 282 -5.25 5.05 32.18
CA GLY A 282 -4.28 4.78 33.24
C GLY A 282 -4.54 3.49 34.03
N ALA A 283 -4.48 2.33 33.36
CA ALA A 283 -4.76 1.02 33.93
C ALA A 283 -3.50 0.16 34.20
N THR A 284 -2.30 0.58 33.81
CA THR A 284 -1.08 -0.22 33.96
C THR A 284 -0.10 0.38 34.96
N LYS A 285 -0.30 0.11 36.27
CA LYS A 285 0.71 -0.27 37.31
C LYS A 285 0.07 -0.27 38.72
N GLU A 286 -0.96 -1.08 38.98
CA GLU A 286 -1.29 -1.39 40.39
C GLU A 286 -0.14 -2.14 41.12
N CYS A 287 0.92 -2.55 40.43
CA CYS A 287 2.00 -3.37 40.98
C CYS A 287 3.35 -2.68 41.20
N ASP A 288 3.55 -1.40 40.83
CA ASP A 288 4.89 -0.78 40.86
C ASP A 288 4.91 0.48 41.75
N THR A 289 5.01 0.26 43.06
CA THR A 289 4.89 1.28 44.12
C THR A 289 6.12 2.19 44.29
N GLU A 290 7.18 2.01 43.52
CA GLU A 290 8.43 2.80 43.64
C GLU A 290 8.55 3.95 42.63
N LYS A 291 7.71 4.02 41.61
CA LYS A 291 7.69 5.13 40.65
C LYS A 291 6.72 6.21 41.13
N ILE A 292 7.24 7.38 41.49
CA ILE A 292 6.44 8.53 41.94
C ILE A 292 5.77 9.15 40.72
N GLY A 293 4.57 8.67 40.37
CA GLY A 293 3.76 9.25 39.30
C GLY A 293 2.47 8.46 39.10
N LYS A 294 1.32 9.06 39.41
CA LYS A 294 0.01 8.49 39.06
C LYS A 294 -0.16 8.56 37.54
N PHE A 295 0.03 7.43 36.87
CA PHE A 295 -0.49 7.00 35.56
C PHE A 295 -0.78 8.04 34.48
N GLY A 296 -0.07 7.93 33.34
CA GLY A 296 -0.62 7.98 31.97
C GLY A 296 -1.35 9.26 31.52
N LEU A 297 -1.46 10.26 32.39
CA LEU A 297 -2.15 11.52 32.16
C LEU A 297 -1.19 12.62 31.72
N GLY A 298 0.09 12.48 32.03
CA GLY A 298 1.11 13.50 31.75
C GLY A 298 1.32 13.75 30.26
N PHE A 299 1.29 12.69 29.44
CA PHE A 299 1.36 12.88 27.99
C PHE A 299 0.12 13.60 27.45
N ASN A 300 -1.07 13.37 28.00
CA ASN A 300 -2.29 14.06 27.54
C ASN A 300 -2.22 15.57 27.74
N ALA A 301 -1.31 16.08 28.58
CA ALA A 301 -1.06 17.51 28.70
C ALA A 301 -0.63 18.13 27.37
N VAL A 302 -0.01 17.39 26.44
CA VAL A 302 0.37 17.90 25.11
C VAL A 302 -0.84 18.34 24.29
N TYR A 303 -2.04 17.81 24.56
CA TYR A 303 -3.29 18.26 23.91
C TYR A 303 -3.72 19.69 24.30
N ASN A 304 -3.02 20.32 25.25
CA ASN A 304 -3.13 21.77 25.46
C ASN A 304 -2.47 22.57 24.33
N LEU A 305 -1.48 21.99 23.65
CA LEU A 305 -0.65 22.64 22.65
C LEU A 305 -0.94 22.15 21.22
N THR A 306 -1.42 20.92 21.05
CA THR A 306 -1.61 20.30 19.74
C THR A 306 -2.80 19.36 19.70
N ASP A 307 -3.53 19.32 18.59
CA ASP A 307 -4.54 18.28 18.39
C ASP A 307 -3.93 16.99 17.78
N VAL A 308 -2.71 17.05 17.23
CA VAL A 308 -2.04 15.94 16.54
C VAL A 308 -0.58 15.81 17.01
N PRO A 309 -0.34 15.19 18.19
CA PRO A 309 1.03 14.89 18.61
C PRO A 309 1.66 13.81 17.71
N MET A 310 2.92 13.98 17.31
CA MET A 310 3.64 13.01 16.48
C MET A 310 4.88 12.48 17.20
N PHE A 311 5.18 11.20 16.97
CA PHE A 311 6.34 10.52 17.54
C PHE A 311 7.25 10.04 16.42
N LYS A 312 8.57 10.21 16.61
CA LYS A 312 9.57 9.60 15.73
C LYS A 312 10.59 8.84 16.58
N THR A 313 10.53 7.52 16.48
CA THR A 313 11.56 6.64 17.02
C THR A 313 12.45 6.17 15.86
N THR A 314 13.77 6.08 16.02
CA THR A 314 14.62 5.34 15.09
C THR A 314 15.16 4.11 15.82
N HIS A 315 15.08 2.93 15.21
CA HIS A 315 15.70 1.69 15.74
C HIS A 315 17.25 1.72 15.72
N SER A 316 17.86 2.89 15.49
CA SER A 316 19.29 3.12 15.68
C SER A 316 19.54 4.57 16.11
N MET A 317 19.75 4.71 17.43
CA MET A 317 20.44 5.82 18.11
C MET A 317 20.06 7.26 17.76
N GLU A 318 18.79 7.66 17.89
CA GLU A 318 18.36 9.05 18.24
C GLU A 318 16.82 9.18 18.13
N HIS A 319 16.10 9.27 19.25
CA HIS A 319 14.63 9.40 19.24
C HIS A 319 14.18 10.86 19.31
N PHE A 320 13.26 11.28 18.44
CA PHE A 320 12.75 12.66 18.36
C PHE A 320 11.24 12.67 18.61
N PHE A 321 10.76 13.54 19.51
CA PHE A 321 9.34 13.85 19.60
C PHE A 321 9.09 15.16 18.86
N ALA A 322 8.09 15.16 17.98
CA ALA A 322 7.68 16.35 17.25
C ALA A 322 6.25 16.67 17.65
N PHE A 323 6.04 17.66 18.51
CA PHE A 323 4.70 18.17 18.80
C PHE A 323 4.42 19.32 17.83
N LEU A 324 3.40 19.19 17.00
CA LEU A 324 2.98 20.29 16.14
C LEU A 324 2.28 21.33 17.00
N TYR A 325 2.89 22.50 17.19
CA TYR A 325 2.26 23.54 17.99
C TYR A 325 1.24 24.24 17.11
N GLU A 326 -0.03 23.91 17.30
CA GLU A 326 -1.12 24.66 16.68
C GLU A 326 -1.57 25.72 17.69
N PRO A 327 -1.29 27.03 17.47
CA PRO A 327 -1.88 28.05 18.32
C PRO A 327 -3.38 27.97 18.15
N LYS A 328 -4.09 27.46 19.17
CA LYS A 328 -5.56 27.40 19.18
C LYS A 328 -6.10 28.75 18.71
N SER A 329 -6.77 28.76 17.56
CA SER A 329 -7.63 29.87 17.20
C SER A 329 -8.71 29.91 18.28
N LYS A 330 -8.59 30.87 19.20
CA LYS A 330 -9.64 31.10 20.20
C LYS A 330 -10.95 31.34 19.44
N PRO A 331 -12.08 30.73 19.88
CA PRO A 331 -13.38 30.95 19.26
C PRO A 331 -13.80 32.42 19.28
#